data_AF-A0A497TYA1-F1
#
_entry.id   AF-A0A497TYA1-F1
#
_cell.length_a   1.000
_cell.length_b   1.000
_cell.length_c   1.000
_cell.angle_alpha   90.00
_cell.angle_beta   90.00
_cell.angle_gamma   90.00
#
_symmetry.space_group_name_H-M   'P 1'
#
loop_
_entity.id
_entity.type
_entity.pdbx_description
1 polymer ?
#
loop_
_entity_poly.entity_id
_entity_poly.type
_entity_poly.pdbx_seq_one_letter_code
_entity_poly.pdbx_strand_id
1 'polypeptide(L)'
;MDQLKSRIKKFNEIIDRTFDDEEGESEYRIEQAEVASTEELKELSTFLDAEIPKELLAFYLQIGGIRNHAFDVYGLNIPSANSLLKQLKSERRYEKRQSMGLIDGIKHSWSNDRPEFSHIPESKINYINTNYKCIGLHHYDWQFEEAFYIYFDKNHQFGLLRYHQDKFDTLWQEHLTPLLTESQANQTLEQLLIQVLDRLEEGILNDFNGN
;
A
#
# COMPACT_ATOMS: atom_id res chain seq x y z
N MET A 1 -12.05 -9.69 8.28
CA MET A 1 -12.43 -8.81 7.15
C MET A 1 -13.69 -8.00 7.45
N ASP A 2 -14.64 -8.51 8.24
CA ASP A 2 -15.86 -7.76 8.57
C ASP A 2 -15.59 -6.48 9.37
N GLN A 3 -14.55 -6.47 10.21
CA GLN A 3 -14.17 -5.26 10.96
C GLN A 3 -13.66 -4.19 10.00
N LEU A 4 -12.81 -4.57 9.05
CA LEU A 4 -12.32 -3.64 8.03
C LEU A 4 -13.46 -3.07 7.18
N LYS A 5 -14.38 -3.91 6.69
CA LYS A 5 -15.56 -3.44 5.93
C LYS A 5 -16.41 -2.46 6.75
N SER A 6 -16.67 -2.79 8.02
CA SER A 6 -17.39 -1.90 8.92
C SER A 6 -16.65 -0.59 9.17
N ARG A 7 -15.30 -0.64 9.27
CA ARG A 7 -14.46 0.53 9.48
C ARG A 7 -14.43 1.44 8.26
N ILE A 8 -14.32 0.88 7.06
CA ILE A 8 -14.41 1.63 5.78
C ILE A 8 -15.76 2.34 5.68
N LYS A 9 -16.86 1.65 6.00
CA LYS A 9 -18.19 2.27 6.01
C LYS A 9 -18.25 3.46 6.96
N LYS A 10 -17.79 3.26 8.21
CA LYS A 10 -17.77 4.33 9.22
C LYS A 10 -16.86 5.50 8.82
N PHE A 11 -15.71 5.20 8.22
CA PHE A 11 -14.79 6.21 7.69
C PHE A 11 -15.51 7.09 6.67
N ASN A 12 -16.12 6.47 5.65
CA ASN A 12 -16.85 7.19 4.61
C ASN A 12 -18.04 8.00 5.18
N GLU A 13 -18.78 7.47 6.16
CA GLU A 13 -19.86 8.20 6.85
C GLU A 13 -19.35 9.44 7.61
N ILE A 14 -18.13 9.40 8.16
CA ILE A 14 -17.50 10.55 8.82
C ILE A 14 -17.05 11.58 7.80
N ILE A 15 -16.39 11.13 6.72
CA ILE A 15 -15.98 12.02 5.62
C ILE A 15 -17.19 12.74 5.01
N ASP A 16 -18.28 12.03 4.71
CA ASP A 16 -19.50 12.64 4.15
C ASP A 16 -20.08 13.72 5.04
N ARG A 17 -20.11 13.48 6.35
CA ARG A 17 -20.62 14.46 7.32
C ARG A 17 -19.73 15.68 7.47
N THR A 18 -18.42 15.52 7.29
CA THR A 18 -17.45 16.62 7.46
C THR A 18 -17.43 17.53 6.24
N PHE A 19 -17.56 16.96 5.04
CA PHE A 19 -17.46 17.67 3.77
C PHE A 19 -18.81 17.72 3.06
N ASP A 20 -19.86 18.10 3.79
CA ASP A 20 -21.28 18.13 3.38
C ASP A 20 -21.51 19.04 2.15
N ASP A 21 -21.10 18.59 0.97
CA ASP A 21 -21.14 19.35 -0.27
C ASP A 21 -22.17 18.75 -1.24
N GLU A 22 -23.14 19.58 -1.59
CA GLU A 22 -24.31 19.28 -2.44
C GLU A 22 -23.98 18.89 -3.90
N GLU A 23 -22.72 18.65 -4.29
CA GLU A 23 -22.34 18.40 -5.70
C GLU A 23 -21.31 17.27 -5.99
N GLY A 24 -20.94 16.40 -5.04
CA GLY A 24 -20.09 15.24 -5.40
C GLY A 24 -19.62 14.37 -4.24
N GLU A 25 -19.14 13.15 -4.56
CA GLU A 25 -18.46 12.29 -3.57
C GLU A 25 -17.10 12.91 -3.18
N SER A 26 -16.88 13.13 -1.87
CA SER A 26 -15.62 13.69 -1.35
C SER A 26 -14.40 12.88 -1.81
N GLU A 27 -13.34 13.58 -2.24
CA GLU A 27 -12.09 12.97 -2.73
C GLU A 27 -11.38 12.10 -1.68
N TYR A 28 -11.73 12.26 -0.39
CA TYR A 28 -11.18 11.49 0.71
C TYR A 28 -11.89 10.15 0.93
N ARG A 29 -13.07 9.91 0.34
CA ARG A 29 -13.80 8.65 0.49
C ARG A 29 -12.98 7.47 -0.02
N ILE A 30 -13.09 6.36 0.69
CA ILE A 30 -12.56 5.08 0.23
C ILE A 30 -13.53 4.46 -0.77
N GLU A 31 -13.07 4.36 -2.01
CA GLU A 31 -13.66 3.57 -3.07
C GLU A 31 -13.18 2.12 -2.99
N GLN A 32 -14.05 1.18 -3.35
CA GLN A 32 -13.71 -0.22 -3.52
C GLN A 32 -13.63 -0.57 -5.00
N ALA A 33 -12.62 -1.34 -5.38
CA ALA A 33 -12.52 -1.91 -6.72
C ALA A 33 -13.34 -3.20 -6.84
N GLU A 34 -13.49 -3.72 -8.06
CA GLU A 34 -14.09 -5.03 -8.27
C GLU A 34 -13.32 -6.13 -7.53
N VAL A 35 -14.07 -7.08 -6.95
CA VAL A 35 -13.51 -8.26 -6.29
C VAL A 35 -12.79 -9.15 -7.29
N ALA A 36 -11.70 -9.78 -6.84
CA ALA A 36 -10.89 -10.63 -7.70
C ALA A 36 -11.60 -11.95 -8.01
N SER A 37 -11.44 -12.43 -9.23
CA SER A 37 -11.76 -13.80 -9.61
C SER A 37 -10.72 -14.81 -9.09
N THR A 38 -11.09 -16.09 -9.06
CA THR A 38 -10.15 -17.16 -8.67
C THR A 38 -9.00 -17.27 -9.67
N GLU A 39 -9.27 -17.02 -10.95
CA GLU A 39 -8.31 -17.01 -12.04
C GLU A 39 -7.28 -15.89 -11.88
N GLU A 40 -7.72 -14.67 -11.54
CA GLU A 40 -6.82 -13.56 -11.28
C GLU A 40 -5.92 -13.82 -10.06
N LEU A 41 -6.45 -14.41 -9.00
CA LEU A 41 -5.66 -14.74 -7.81
C LEU A 41 -4.67 -15.87 -8.08
N LYS A 42 -5.08 -16.88 -8.85
CA LYS A 42 -4.19 -17.93 -9.33
C LYS A 42 -3.07 -17.36 -10.17
N GLU A 43 -3.38 -16.42 -11.06
CA GLU A 43 -2.36 -15.77 -11.88
C GLU A 43 -1.43 -14.87 -11.04
N LEU A 44 -1.98 -14.06 -10.13
CA LEU A 44 -1.20 -13.19 -9.26
C LEU A 44 -0.23 -13.99 -8.38
N SER A 45 -0.63 -15.18 -7.93
CA SER A 45 0.23 -16.07 -7.14
C SER A 45 1.51 -16.49 -7.86
N THR A 46 1.50 -16.51 -9.20
CA THR A 46 2.70 -16.85 -10.00
C THR A 46 3.80 -15.78 -9.92
N PHE A 47 3.47 -14.55 -9.50
CA PHE A 47 4.42 -13.44 -9.36
C PHE A 47 4.95 -13.23 -7.94
N LEU A 48 4.42 -13.96 -6.97
CA LEU A 48 4.75 -13.76 -5.56
C LEU A 48 5.97 -14.56 -5.13
N ASP A 49 6.32 -15.65 -5.84
CA ASP A 49 7.30 -16.64 -5.39
C ASP A 49 7.05 -17.10 -3.93
N ALA A 50 5.81 -16.96 -3.47
CA ALA A 50 5.33 -17.17 -2.10
C ALA A 50 3.83 -17.43 -2.12
N GLU A 51 3.30 -18.03 -1.05
CA GLU A 51 1.86 -18.17 -0.87
C GLU A 51 1.21 -16.80 -0.61
N ILE A 52 0.02 -16.57 -1.19
CA ILE A 52 -0.78 -15.38 -0.84
C ILE A 52 -1.28 -15.56 0.59
N PRO A 53 -0.99 -14.61 1.52
CA PRO A 53 -1.55 -14.65 2.87
C PRO A 53 -3.07 -14.81 2.85
N LYS A 54 -3.63 -15.67 3.72
CA LYS A 54 -5.07 -15.93 3.79
C LYS A 54 -5.90 -14.65 3.92
N GLU A 55 -5.41 -13.66 4.67
CA GLU A 55 -6.10 -12.39 4.82
C GLU A 55 -6.05 -11.51 3.57
N LEU A 56 -4.94 -11.54 2.83
CA LEU A 56 -4.84 -10.84 1.55
C LEU A 56 -5.75 -11.49 0.49
N LEU A 57 -5.83 -12.82 0.50
CA LEU A 57 -6.78 -13.56 -0.33
C LEU A 57 -8.23 -13.15 0.01
N ALA A 58 -8.58 -13.14 1.31
CA ALA A 58 -9.89 -12.72 1.77
C ALA A 58 -10.19 -11.26 1.41
N PHE A 59 -9.20 -10.37 1.53
CA PHE A 59 -9.32 -8.97 1.10
C PHE A 59 -9.67 -8.88 -0.38
N TYR A 60 -8.92 -9.54 -1.26
CA TYR A 60 -9.20 -9.48 -2.70
C TYR A 60 -10.55 -10.12 -3.10
N LEU A 61 -10.96 -11.21 -2.44
CA LEU A 61 -12.23 -11.87 -2.72
C LEU A 61 -13.46 -11.11 -2.19
N GLN A 62 -13.29 -10.29 -1.16
CA GLN A 62 -14.41 -9.65 -0.45
C GLN A 62 -14.49 -8.13 -0.60
N ILE A 63 -13.37 -7.48 -0.91
CA ILE A 63 -13.21 -6.03 -1.02
C ILE A 63 -12.62 -5.65 -2.39
N GLY A 64 -11.76 -6.50 -2.95
CA GLY A 64 -11.22 -6.33 -4.31
C GLY A 64 -10.03 -5.39 -4.41
N GLY A 65 -10.11 -4.23 -3.79
CA GLY A 65 -9.06 -3.22 -3.75
C GLY A 65 -9.63 -1.97 -3.11
N ILE A 66 -8.79 -1.08 -2.60
CA ILE A 66 -9.25 0.18 -2.00
C ILE A 66 -8.40 1.34 -2.48
N ARG A 67 -9.04 2.47 -2.74
CA ARG A 67 -8.36 3.73 -3.04
C ARG A 67 -9.20 4.93 -2.60
N ASN A 68 -8.59 6.10 -2.51
CA ASN A 68 -9.29 7.39 -2.54
C ASN A 68 -8.68 8.30 -3.63
N HIS A 69 -9.41 9.34 -4.02
CA HIS A 69 -9.00 10.25 -5.09
C HIS A 69 -7.95 11.26 -4.63
N ALA A 70 -8.00 11.69 -3.38
CA ALA A 70 -6.99 12.53 -2.73
C ALA A 70 -5.71 11.73 -2.39
N PHE A 71 -5.22 10.94 -3.35
CA PHE A 71 -4.10 10.01 -3.19
C PHE A 71 -2.82 10.71 -2.74
N ASP A 72 -2.62 11.93 -3.21
CA ASP A 72 -1.40 12.70 -3.03
C ASP A 72 -1.26 13.34 -1.63
N VAL A 73 -2.30 13.26 -0.80
CA VAL A 73 -2.40 13.98 0.47
C VAL A 73 -2.68 13.03 1.63
N TYR A 74 -3.89 12.49 1.65
CA TYR A 74 -4.36 11.48 2.60
C TYR A 74 -4.71 10.22 1.84
N GLY A 75 -3.81 9.80 0.97
CA GLY A 75 -4.03 8.68 0.08
C GLY A 75 -3.93 7.34 0.77
N LEU A 76 -4.81 6.41 0.45
CA LEU A 76 -4.61 4.99 0.62
C LEU A 76 -4.80 4.35 -0.74
N ASN A 77 -3.92 3.47 -1.16
CA ASN A 77 -4.10 2.67 -2.36
C ASN A 77 -3.59 1.26 -2.16
N ILE A 78 -4.51 0.30 -2.23
CA ILE A 78 -4.23 -1.12 -2.41
C ILE A 78 -4.86 -1.50 -3.73
N PRO A 79 -4.07 -1.60 -4.81
CA PRO A 79 -4.61 -1.90 -6.12
C PRO A 79 -5.31 -3.25 -6.14
N SER A 80 -6.35 -3.37 -6.97
CA SER A 80 -7.00 -4.65 -7.18
C SER A 80 -6.06 -5.69 -7.80
N ALA A 81 -6.38 -6.97 -7.64
CA ALA A 81 -5.60 -8.05 -8.25
C ALA A 81 -5.42 -7.84 -9.77
N ASN A 82 -6.48 -7.44 -10.47
CA ASN A 82 -6.43 -7.08 -11.89
C ASN A 82 -5.45 -5.93 -12.18
N SER A 83 -5.47 -4.89 -11.35
CA SER A 83 -4.59 -3.72 -11.50
C SER A 83 -3.13 -4.08 -11.29
N LEU A 84 -2.83 -4.91 -10.27
CA LEU A 84 -1.49 -5.45 -10.06
C LEU A 84 -1.02 -6.30 -11.25
N LEU A 85 -1.88 -7.18 -11.77
CA LEU A 85 -1.55 -8.00 -12.93
C LEU A 85 -1.24 -7.13 -14.17
N LYS A 86 -2.00 -6.06 -14.40
CA LYS A 86 -1.71 -5.08 -15.47
C LYS A 86 -0.33 -4.44 -15.28
N GLN A 87 0.02 -4.03 -14.06
CA GLN A 87 1.33 -3.46 -13.76
C GLN A 87 2.46 -4.48 -13.96
N LEU A 88 2.30 -5.71 -13.48
CA LEU A 88 3.32 -6.76 -13.57
C LEU A 88 3.57 -7.22 -15.02
N LYS A 89 2.54 -7.18 -15.86
CA LYS A 89 2.59 -7.59 -17.27
C LYS A 89 2.89 -6.44 -18.23
N SER A 90 2.87 -5.18 -17.77
CA SER A 90 3.10 -4.04 -18.67
C SER A 90 4.51 -4.09 -19.27
N GLU A 91 4.63 -3.70 -20.53
CA GLU A 91 5.91 -3.54 -21.23
C GLU A 91 6.47 -2.12 -21.07
N ARG A 92 5.62 -1.15 -20.70
CA ARG A 92 6.01 0.25 -20.57
C ARG A 92 6.73 0.48 -19.25
N ARG A 93 7.95 1.03 -19.31
CA ARG A 93 8.83 1.21 -18.13
C ARG A 93 8.12 1.85 -16.93
N TYR A 94 7.37 2.94 -17.13
CA TYR A 94 6.75 3.68 -16.02
C TYR A 94 5.49 3.00 -15.46
N GLU A 95 4.83 2.13 -16.23
CA GLU A 95 3.67 1.34 -15.78
C GLU A 95 4.09 -0.01 -15.19
N LYS A 96 5.26 -0.52 -15.61
CA LYS A 96 5.74 -1.86 -15.27
C LYS A 96 6.21 -1.93 -13.83
N ARG A 97 5.59 -2.83 -13.06
CA ARG A 97 6.10 -3.25 -11.77
C ARG A 97 6.99 -4.49 -11.97
N GLN A 98 8.27 -4.42 -11.60
CA GLN A 98 9.23 -5.51 -11.93
C GLN A 98 8.92 -6.81 -11.18
N SER A 99 8.45 -6.71 -9.94
CA SER A 99 7.98 -7.84 -9.14
C SER A 99 7.02 -7.37 -8.05
N MET A 100 6.42 -8.31 -7.33
CA MET A 100 5.68 -8.01 -6.10
C MET A 100 6.58 -7.61 -4.92
N GLY A 101 7.91 -7.62 -5.08
CA GLY A 101 8.88 -7.25 -4.06
C GLY A 101 8.69 -5.83 -3.52
N LEU A 102 9.11 -5.61 -2.27
CA LEU A 102 8.97 -4.33 -1.58
C LEU A 102 9.70 -3.18 -2.28
N ILE A 103 10.98 -3.35 -2.59
CA ILE A 103 11.77 -2.30 -3.26
C ILE A 103 11.25 -2.05 -4.67
N ASP A 104 10.80 -3.08 -5.38
CA ASP A 104 10.21 -2.91 -6.71
C ASP A 104 8.86 -2.18 -6.65
N GLY A 105 8.07 -2.40 -5.59
CA GLY A 105 6.87 -1.62 -5.31
C GLY A 105 7.18 -0.15 -5.01
N ILE A 106 8.22 0.12 -4.21
CA ILE A 106 8.71 1.49 -3.96
C ILE A 106 9.11 2.14 -5.27
N LYS A 107 10.02 1.52 -6.05
CA LYS A 107 10.49 2.06 -7.33
C LYS A 107 9.33 2.35 -8.27
N HIS A 108 8.36 1.43 -8.39
CA HIS A 108 7.19 1.59 -9.26
C HIS A 108 6.36 2.83 -8.91
N SER A 109 6.07 3.05 -7.62
CA SER A 109 5.32 4.24 -7.19
C SER A 109 6.03 5.57 -7.49
N TRP A 110 7.36 5.53 -7.68
CA TRP A 110 8.18 6.66 -8.11
C TRP A 110 8.57 6.54 -9.60
N SER A 111 7.64 6.08 -10.44
CA SER A 111 7.81 5.97 -11.90
C SER A 111 9.01 5.13 -12.36
N ASN A 112 9.48 4.19 -11.53
CA ASN A 112 10.72 3.43 -11.72
C ASN A 112 11.96 4.31 -11.89
N ASP A 113 11.97 5.46 -11.21
CA ASP A 113 13.07 6.40 -11.20
C ASP A 113 13.53 6.68 -9.77
N ARG A 114 14.47 5.86 -9.29
CA ARG A 114 15.03 5.91 -7.94
C ARG A 114 16.52 5.52 -7.98
N PRO A 115 17.38 6.43 -8.48
CA PRO A 115 18.79 6.15 -8.74
C PRO A 115 19.58 5.83 -7.46
N GLU A 116 19.09 6.22 -6.29
CA GLU A 116 19.76 5.98 -5.02
C GLU A 116 19.89 4.48 -4.72
N PHE A 117 18.95 3.66 -5.17
CA PHE A 117 19.05 2.20 -5.08
C PHE A 117 20.16 1.59 -5.96
N SER A 118 20.73 2.34 -6.91
CA SER A 118 21.84 1.84 -7.74
C SER A 118 23.16 1.68 -6.98
N HIS A 119 23.31 2.37 -5.85
CA HIS A 119 24.48 2.28 -4.98
C HIS A 119 24.41 1.12 -3.97
N ILE A 120 23.26 0.46 -3.92
CA ILE A 120 23.02 -0.67 -3.01
C ILE A 120 23.43 -1.98 -3.68
N PRO A 121 24.13 -2.89 -2.97
CA PRO A 121 24.42 -4.22 -3.49
C PRO A 121 23.15 -4.96 -3.92
N GLU A 122 23.16 -5.48 -5.15
CA GLU A 122 22.01 -6.18 -5.74
C GLU A 122 21.54 -7.37 -4.88
N SER A 123 22.47 -8.06 -4.21
CA SER A 123 22.14 -9.16 -3.28
C SER A 123 21.23 -8.73 -2.13
N LYS A 124 21.37 -7.51 -1.61
CA LYS A 124 20.50 -6.96 -0.56
C LYS A 124 19.13 -6.58 -1.11
N ILE A 125 19.09 -6.00 -2.32
CA ILE A 125 17.84 -5.68 -3.01
C ILE A 125 17.02 -6.94 -3.26
N ASN A 126 17.67 -7.96 -3.82
CA ASN A 126 17.05 -9.25 -4.12
C ASN A 126 16.56 -9.93 -2.84
N TYR A 127 17.36 -9.91 -1.77
CA TYR A 127 16.92 -10.45 -0.48
C TYR A 127 15.61 -9.80 0.00
N ILE A 128 15.53 -8.46 -0.04
CA ILE A 128 14.33 -7.75 0.40
C ILE A 128 13.13 -8.06 -0.50
N ASN A 129 13.29 -7.98 -1.83
CA ASN A 129 12.21 -8.28 -2.78
C ASN A 129 11.70 -9.73 -2.71
N THR A 130 12.58 -10.68 -2.40
CA THR A 130 12.21 -12.08 -2.21
C THR A 130 11.42 -12.28 -0.92
N ASN A 131 11.82 -11.66 0.20
CA ASN A 131 11.23 -11.92 1.51
C ASN A 131 10.04 -11.02 1.88
N TYR A 132 9.89 -9.87 1.22
CA TYR A 132 8.86 -8.88 1.53
C TYR A 132 8.12 -8.46 0.27
N LYS A 133 6.79 -8.55 0.30
CA LYS A 133 5.93 -8.27 -0.85
C LYS A 133 5.08 -7.05 -0.60
N CYS A 134 5.23 -6.02 -1.43
CA CYS A 134 4.46 -4.77 -1.32
C CYS A 134 3.10 -4.91 -2.00
N ILE A 135 2.03 -4.51 -1.33
CA ILE A 135 0.65 -4.64 -1.84
C ILE A 135 -0.05 -3.30 -2.02
N GLY A 136 0.52 -2.23 -1.51
CA GLY A 136 -0.08 -0.90 -1.57
C GLY A 136 0.75 0.10 -0.78
N LEU A 137 0.21 1.30 -0.64
CA LEU A 137 0.82 2.36 0.14
C LEU A 137 -0.25 3.34 0.64
N HIS A 138 0.14 4.17 1.61
CA HIS A 138 -0.62 5.35 1.98
C HIS A 138 0.28 6.59 2.13
N HIS A 139 -0.32 7.76 1.94
CA HIS A 139 0.24 9.07 2.20
C HIS A 139 -0.45 9.69 3.43
N TYR A 140 0.25 10.56 4.11
CA TYR A 140 -0.25 11.26 5.29
C TYR A 140 0.37 12.66 5.31
N ASP A 141 -0.40 13.68 5.67
CA ASP A 141 0.08 15.04 6.02
C ASP A 141 0.51 15.93 4.84
N TRP A 142 -0.23 15.92 3.71
CA TRP A 142 -0.05 16.85 2.56
C TRP A 142 1.36 16.90 1.93
N GLN A 143 2.23 15.97 2.29
CA GLN A 143 3.61 15.93 1.85
C GLN A 143 3.77 14.78 0.86
N PHE A 144 3.78 15.13 -0.43
CA PHE A 144 4.13 14.26 -1.56
C PHE A 144 5.49 13.57 -1.39
N GLU A 145 6.31 14.09 -0.49
CA GLU A 145 7.67 13.64 -0.22
C GLU A 145 7.72 12.33 0.56
N GLU A 146 6.62 11.93 1.21
CA GLU A 146 6.56 10.78 2.11
C GLU A 146 5.46 9.78 1.76
N ALA A 147 5.80 8.50 1.79
CA ALA A 147 4.88 7.39 1.59
C ALA A 147 5.16 6.26 2.58
N PHE A 148 4.09 5.55 2.97
CA PHE A 148 4.15 4.38 3.84
C PHE A 148 3.71 3.15 3.07
N TYR A 149 4.66 2.29 2.70
CA TYR A 149 4.41 1.09 1.92
C TYR A 149 3.89 -0.05 2.79
N ILE A 150 2.79 -0.65 2.34
CA ILE A 150 2.16 -1.79 2.99
C ILE A 150 2.76 -3.05 2.39
N TYR A 151 3.36 -3.89 3.23
CA TYR A 151 3.98 -5.13 2.80
C TYR A 151 3.60 -6.30 3.71
N PHE A 152 3.86 -7.52 3.23
CA PHE A 152 3.84 -8.72 4.05
C PHE A 152 5.14 -9.51 3.94
N ASP A 153 5.43 -10.30 4.97
CA ASP A 153 6.61 -11.15 5.06
C ASP A 153 6.30 -12.64 4.78
N LYS A 154 7.33 -13.48 4.80
CA LYS A 154 7.21 -14.93 4.63
C LYS A 154 6.36 -15.65 5.69
N ASN A 155 6.10 -15.01 6.83
CA ASN A 155 5.24 -15.54 7.90
C ASN A 155 3.80 -15.03 7.78
N HIS A 156 3.48 -14.38 6.65
CA HIS A 156 2.18 -13.80 6.36
C HIS A 156 1.75 -12.72 7.37
N GLN A 157 2.73 -12.07 8.01
CA GLN A 157 2.51 -10.87 8.82
C GLN A 157 2.65 -9.63 7.95
N PHE A 158 1.92 -8.57 8.30
CA PHE A 158 1.90 -7.30 7.58
C PHE A 158 2.62 -6.20 8.36
N GLY A 159 3.19 -5.25 7.63
CA GLY A 159 3.89 -4.12 8.20
C GLY A 159 3.86 -2.90 7.28
N LEU A 160 4.32 -1.78 7.84
CA LEU A 160 4.54 -0.52 7.13
C LEU A 160 6.02 -0.23 7.01
N LEU A 161 6.43 0.28 5.86
CA LEU A 161 7.75 0.83 5.66
C LEU A 161 7.61 2.29 5.22
N ARG A 162 8.17 3.18 6.03
CA ARG A 162 8.23 4.61 5.74
C ARG A 162 9.32 4.89 4.72
N TYR A 163 9.01 5.72 3.74
CA TYR A 163 9.95 6.28 2.79
C TYR A 163 9.73 7.79 2.68
N HIS A 164 10.81 8.56 2.72
CA HIS A 164 10.80 10.00 2.47
C HIS A 164 11.84 10.31 1.39
N GLN A 165 11.49 11.16 0.42
CA GLN A 165 12.28 11.34 -0.79
C GLN A 165 13.69 11.84 -0.53
N ASP A 166 13.81 12.87 0.31
CA ASP A 166 15.09 13.49 0.67
C ASP A 166 15.88 12.74 1.76
N LYS A 167 15.34 11.64 2.31
CA LYS A 167 15.92 10.89 3.42
C LYS A 167 16.21 9.45 3.06
N PHE A 168 16.83 9.23 1.89
CA PHE A 168 17.18 7.89 1.43
C PHE A 168 18.12 7.16 2.41
N ASP A 169 19.10 7.85 3.00
CA ASP A 169 19.99 7.24 3.98
C ASP A 169 19.23 6.73 5.21
N THR A 170 18.27 7.51 5.71
CA THR A 170 17.37 7.10 6.80
C THR A 170 16.53 5.89 6.38
N LEU A 171 15.90 5.92 5.19
CA LEU A 171 15.19 4.75 4.65
C LEU A 171 16.10 3.51 4.68
N TRP A 172 17.30 3.63 4.14
CA TRP A 172 18.17 2.47 3.96
C TRP A 172 18.68 1.95 5.30
N GLN A 173 19.15 2.82 6.19
CA GLN A 173 19.77 2.43 7.45
C GLN A 173 18.74 2.02 8.51
N GLU A 174 17.65 2.76 8.64
CA GLU A 174 16.68 2.58 9.73
C GLU A 174 15.48 1.72 9.36
N HIS A 175 15.16 1.57 8.07
CA HIS A 175 13.95 0.85 7.65
C HIS A 175 14.23 -0.38 6.78
N LEU A 176 15.16 -0.32 5.82
CA LEU A 176 15.47 -1.44 4.93
C LEU A 176 16.56 -2.37 5.46
N THR A 177 17.60 -1.83 6.11
CA THR A 177 18.70 -2.64 6.68
C THR A 177 18.21 -3.60 7.78
N PRO A 178 17.32 -3.20 8.72
CA PRO A 178 16.77 -4.13 9.71
C PRO A 178 16.03 -5.32 9.10
N LEU A 179 15.38 -5.13 7.96
CA LEU A 179 14.69 -6.21 7.25
C LEU A 179 15.64 -7.30 6.71
N LEU A 180 16.94 -7.02 6.62
CA LEU A 180 17.97 -8.02 6.27
C LEU A 180 18.20 -9.03 7.39
N THR A 181 17.87 -8.68 8.63
CA THR A 181 18.04 -9.55 9.81
C THR A 181 16.72 -10.12 10.30
N GLU A 182 15.68 -9.29 10.43
CA GLU A 182 14.41 -9.69 11.03
C GLU A 182 13.24 -8.89 10.43
N SER A 183 12.12 -9.56 10.22
CA SER A 183 10.89 -8.94 9.79
C SER A 183 10.36 -7.99 10.86
N GLN A 184 10.00 -6.77 10.46
CA GLN A 184 9.32 -5.82 11.34
C GLN A 184 7.78 -5.94 11.22
N ALA A 185 7.28 -6.83 10.36
CA ALA A 185 5.87 -7.09 10.19
C ALA A 185 5.33 -7.90 11.38
N ASN A 186 4.30 -7.39 12.05
CA ASN A 186 3.77 -7.96 13.29
C ASN A 186 2.24 -7.86 13.41
N GLN A 187 1.56 -7.49 12.32
CA GLN A 187 0.11 -7.30 12.30
C GLN A 187 -0.58 -8.20 11.31
N THR A 188 -1.88 -8.39 11.53
CA THR A 188 -2.76 -8.87 10.48
C THR A 188 -3.08 -7.76 9.46
N LEU A 189 -3.55 -8.12 8.26
CA LEU A 189 -3.91 -7.12 7.26
C LEU A 189 -5.09 -6.28 7.75
N GLU A 190 -6.08 -6.93 8.38
CA GLU A 190 -7.24 -6.23 8.94
C GLU A 190 -6.84 -5.15 9.95
N GLN A 191 -5.99 -5.52 10.90
CA GLN A 191 -5.52 -4.61 11.94
C GLN A 191 -4.75 -3.44 11.35
N LEU A 192 -3.83 -3.73 10.44
CA LEU A 192 -3.01 -2.71 9.81
C LEU A 192 -3.86 -1.70 9.04
N LEU A 193 -4.82 -2.16 8.25
CA LEU A 193 -5.66 -1.26 7.45
C LEU A 193 -6.63 -0.44 8.28
N ILE A 194 -7.16 -1.00 9.38
CA ILE A 194 -7.95 -0.21 10.35
C ILE A 194 -7.09 0.91 10.94
N GLN A 195 -5.85 0.60 11.33
CA GLN A 195 -4.94 1.59 11.91
C GLN A 195 -4.55 2.68 10.90
N VAL A 196 -4.39 2.33 9.62
CA VAL A 196 -4.18 3.30 8.54
C VAL A 196 -5.40 4.20 8.38
N LEU A 197 -6.62 3.65 8.34
CA LEU A 197 -7.85 4.44 8.24
C LEU A 197 -8.05 5.37 9.45
N ASP A 198 -7.74 4.91 10.66
CA ASP A 198 -7.79 5.75 11.87
C ASP A 198 -6.83 6.93 11.77
N ARG A 199 -5.60 6.68 11.29
CA ARG A 199 -4.61 7.74 11.10
C ARG A 199 -5.03 8.74 10.02
N LEU A 200 -5.55 8.27 8.88
CA LEU A 200 -6.04 9.14 7.82
C LEU A 200 -7.21 10.00 8.32
N GLU A 201 -8.17 9.40 9.03
CA GLU A 201 -9.33 10.10 9.59
C GLU A 201 -8.88 11.20 10.55
N GLU A 202 -7.98 10.89 11.49
CA GLU A 202 -7.44 11.86 12.42
C GLU A 202 -6.73 13.02 11.70
N GLY A 203 -5.87 12.71 10.72
CA GLY A 203 -5.18 13.72 9.93
C GLY A 203 -6.13 14.65 9.19
N ILE A 204 -7.05 14.07 8.41
CA ILE A 204 -8.07 14.82 7.66
C ILE A 204 -8.86 15.71 8.63
N LEU A 205 -9.42 15.16 9.70
CA LEU A 205 -10.25 15.95 10.61
C LEU A 205 -9.47 17.05 11.32
N ASN A 206 -8.20 16.85 11.67
CA ASN A 206 -7.41 17.87 12.33
C ASN A 206 -7.13 19.06 11.40
N ASP A 207 -6.82 18.80 10.14
CA ASP A 207 -6.52 19.85 9.16
C ASP A 207 -7.74 20.69 8.80
N PHE A 208 -8.94 20.08 8.80
CA PHE A 208 -10.18 20.77 8.46
C PHE A 208 -10.93 21.37 9.65
N ASN A 209 -10.79 20.82 10.87
CA ASN A 209 -11.36 21.40 12.09
C ASN A 209 -10.43 22.41 12.80
N GLY A 210 -9.17 22.52 12.35
CA GLY A 210 -8.14 23.38 12.94
C GLY A 210 -8.15 24.84 12.47
N ASN A 211 -9.13 25.26 11.65
CA ASN A 211 -9.28 26.64 11.15
C ASN A 211 -10.40 27.41 11.86
#